data_AF-A0AAW8D1H0-F1
#
_entry.id   AF-A0AAW8D1H0-F1
#
_cell.length_a   1.000
_cell.length_b   1.000
_cell.length_c   1.000
_cell.angle_alpha   90.00
_cell.angle_beta   90.00
_cell.angle_gamma   90.00
#
_symmetry.space_group_name_H-M   'P 1'
#
loop_
_entity.id
_entity.type
_entity.pdbx_description
1 polymer ?
#
loop_
_entity_poly.entity_id
_entity_poly.type
_entity_poly.pdbx_seq_one_letter_code
_entity_poly.pdbx_strand_id
1 'polypeptide(L)'
;MNQETILESLTRALESWIRHASADQLWQVHQAGGLGASIHVDGDSVRARVMLGEPRNALSDIGKTDGRLPVTEAFLGKSIAAWGTPPPQGSPEREQWFLSNELAQTHARQYLMAEVGEKRDVLARFVDDWIARQG
;
A
#
# COMPACT_ATOMS: atom_id res chain seq x y z
N MET A 1 15.31 7.02 -21.87
CA MET A 1 14.17 6.43 -21.12
C MET A 1 13.57 7.52 -20.24
N ASN A 2 12.26 7.77 -20.31
CA ASN A 2 11.64 8.88 -19.59
C ASN A 2 11.26 8.45 -18.16
N GLN A 3 11.84 9.12 -17.16
CA GLN A 3 11.53 8.95 -15.73
C GLN A 3 10.03 9.05 -15.46
N GLU A 4 9.35 9.98 -16.13
CA GLU A 4 7.91 10.19 -16.00
C GLU A 4 7.09 8.97 -16.43
N THR A 5 7.48 8.31 -17.52
CA THR A 5 6.82 7.07 -18.00
C THR A 5 6.97 5.92 -17.01
N ILE A 6 8.14 5.77 -16.39
CA ILE A 6 8.37 4.75 -15.36
C ILE A 6 7.55 5.06 -14.12
N LEU A 7 7.54 6.33 -13.68
CA LEU A 7 6.78 6.78 -12.52
C LEU A 7 5.27 6.53 -12.71
N GLU A 8 4.71 6.88 -13.87
CA GLU A 8 3.31 6.61 -14.18
C GLU A 8 2.99 5.12 -14.21
N SER A 9 3.87 4.30 -14.80
CA SER A 9 3.73 2.84 -14.82
C SER A 9 3.72 2.27 -13.39
N LEU A 10 4.62 2.76 -12.53
CA LEU A 10 4.71 2.38 -11.12
C LEU A 10 3.46 2.77 -10.33
N THR A 11 3.00 4.01 -10.47
CA THR A 11 1.77 4.49 -9.81
C THR A 11 0.58 3.64 -10.22
N ARG A 12 0.39 3.38 -11.51
CA ARG A 12 -0.69 2.52 -12.01
C ARG A 12 -0.59 1.09 -11.47
N ALA A 13 0.62 0.55 -11.36
CA ALA A 13 0.85 -0.77 -10.80
C ALA A 13 0.47 -0.83 -9.32
N LEU A 14 0.79 0.21 -8.53
CA LEU A 14 0.40 0.31 -7.12
C LEU A 14 -1.11 0.44 -6.95
N GLU A 15 -1.75 1.34 -7.69
CA GLU A 15 -3.21 1.50 -7.64
C GLU A 15 -3.93 0.21 -8.03
N SER A 16 -3.41 -0.49 -9.06
CA SER A 16 -3.95 -1.78 -9.48
C SER A 16 -3.76 -2.83 -8.39
N TRP A 17 -2.59 -2.90 -7.76
CA TRP A 17 -2.33 -3.79 -6.64
C TRP A 17 -3.30 -3.52 -5.48
N ILE A 18 -3.49 -2.26 -5.07
CA ILE A 18 -4.39 -1.87 -3.98
C ILE A 18 -5.83 -2.33 -4.26
N ARG A 19 -6.30 -2.20 -5.51
CA ARG A 19 -7.65 -2.62 -5.90
C ARG A 19 -7.86 -4.14 -5.81
N HIS A 20 -6.82 -4.93 -6.08
CA HIS A 20 -6.92 -6.39 -6.18
C HIS A 20 -6.28 -7.13 -5.00
N ALA A 21 -5.65 -6.43 -4.06
CA ALA A 21 -5.02 -7.04 -2.90
C ALA A 21 -6.04 -7.80 -2.04
N SER A 22 -5.67 -8.99 -1.60
CA SER A 22 -6.45 -9.77 -0.63
C SER A 22 -6.44 -9.10 0.75
N ALA A 23 -7.34 -9.54 1.63
CA ALA A 23 -7.37 -9.05 3.01
C ALA A 23 -6.03 -9.30 3.72
N ASP A 24 -5.43 -10.49 3.57
CA ASP A 24 -4.12 -10.81 4.16
C ASP A 24 -3.01 -9.89 3.66
N GLN A 25 -3.01 -9.60 2.36
CA GLN A 25 -2.01 -8.71 1.74
C GLN A 25 -2.15 -7.27 2.24
N LEU A 26 -3.37 -6.77 2.36
CA LEU A 26 -3.64 -5.46 2.94
C LEU A 26 -3.21 -5.41 4.40
N TRP A 27 -3.55 -6.43 5.19
CA TRP A 27 -3.16 -6.53 6.58
C TRP A 27 -1.64 -6.52 6.75
N GLN A 28 -0.93 -7.33 5.96
CA GLN A 28 0.53 -7.38 5.97
C GLN A 28 1.15 -6.01 5.69
N VAL A 29 0.66 -5.29 4.68
CA VAL A 29 1.17 -3.95 4.36
C VAL A 29 0.90 -2.96 5.51
N HIS A 30 -0.30 -2.98 6.09
CA HIS A 30 -0.62 -2.12 7.23
C HIS A 30 0.18 -2.47 8.48
N GLN A 31 0.49 -3.74 8.70
CA GLN A 31 1.24 -4.21 9.86
C GLN A 31 2.76 -3.95 9.72
N ALA A 32 3.34 -4.33 8.58
CA ALA A 32 4.79 -4.43 8.41
C ALA A 32 5.33 -3.65 7.20
N GLY A 33 4.44 -3.15 6.34
CA GLY A 33 4.82 -2.59 5.04
C GLY A 33 5.28 -3.69 4.09
N GLY A 34 6.34 -3.41 3.35
CA GLY A 34 6.99 -4.38 2.46
C GLY A 34 6.45 -4.39 1.03
N LEU A 35 5.75 -3.33 0.63
CA LEU A 35 5.54 -3.06 -0.80
C LEU A 35 6.89 -2.91 -1.48
N GLY A 36 7.04 -3.61 -2.59
CA GLY A 36 8.16 -3.44 -3.51
C GLY A 36 7.67 -3.45 -4.95
N ALA A 37 8.54 -3.01 -5.85
CA ALA A 37 8.24 -3.00 -7.27
C ALA A 37 9.42 -3.51 -8.08
N SER A 38 9.10 -4.22 -9.16
CA SER A 38 10.04 -4.58 -10.21
C SER A 38 9.66 -3.84 -11.49
N ILE A 39 10.61 -3.15 -12.10
CA ILE A 39 10.42 -2.44 -13.38
C ILE A 39 11.04 -3.30 -14.47
N HIS A 40 10.24 -3.64 -15.48
CA HIS A 40 10.67 -4.34 -16.68
C HIS A 40 10.58 -3.38 -17.86
N VAL A 41 11.65 -3.31 -18.66
CA VAL A 41 11.71 -2.50 -19.87
C VAL A 41 11.92 -3.43 -21.05
N ASP A 42 11.03 -3.33 -22.04
CA ASP A 42 11.07 -4.10 -23.28
C ASP A 42 10.94 -3.15 -24.47
N GLY A 43 12.06 -2.83 -25.10
CA GLY A 43 12.16 -1.77 -26.12
C GLY A 43 11.67 -0.43 -25.55
N ASP A 44 10.58 0.08 -26.13
CA ASP A 44 9.93 1.33 -25.71
C ASP A 44 8.85 1.14 -24.62
N SER A 45 8.58 -0.10 -24.21
CA SER A 45 7.53 -0.42 -23.22
C SER A 45 8.10 -0.52 -21.82
N VAL A 46 7.48 0.18 -20.86
CA VAL A 46 7.81 0.11 -19.43
C VAL A 46 6.67 -0.51 -18.65
N ARG A 47 6.94 -1.61 -17.94
CA ARG A 47 5.99 -2.30 -17.08
C ARG A 47 6.51 -2.41 -15.66
N ALA A 48 5.87 -1.70 -14.73
CA ALA A 48 6.07 -1.93 -13.31
C ALA A 48 5.15 -3.05 -12.80
N ARG A 49 5.64 -3.85 -11.86
CA ARG A 49 4.87 -4.86 -11.13
C ARG A 49 5.13 -4.70 -9.64
N VAL A 50 4.07 -4.66 -8.84
CA VAL A 50 4.14 -4.55 -7.38
C VAL A 50 4.00 -5.93 -6.76
N MET A 51 4.87 -6.23 -5.80
CA MET A 51 4.89 -7.50 -5.07
C MET A 51 5.23 -7.24 -3.59
N LEU A 52 4.83 -8.18 -2.73
CA LEU A 52 5.22 -8.21 -1.33
C LEU A 52 6.43 -9.13 -1.15
N GLY A 53 7.30 -8.81 -0.20
CA GLY A 53 8.46 -9.64 0.14
C GLY A 53 9.70 -9.39 -0.71
N GLU A 54 9.69 -8.33 -1.52
CA GLU A 54 10.90 -7.80 -2.15
C GLU A 54 11.88 -7.22 -1.10
N PRO A 55 13.18 -7.11 -1.41
CA PRO A 55 14.14 -6.42 -0.56
C PRO A 55 13.64 -5.00 -0.21
N ARG A 56 13.84 -4.61 1.06
CA ARG A 56 13.37 -3.30 1.54
C ARG A 56 13.92 -2.17 0.67
N ASN A 57 13.01 -1.33 0.20
CA ASN A 57 13.29 -0.20 -0.67
C ASN A 57 12.40 0.99 -0.24
N ALA A 58 12.47 2.10 -0.96
CA ALA A 58 11.72 3.31 -0.65
C ALA A 58 10.19 3.09 -0.56
N LEU A 59 9.65 2.08 -1.27
CA LEU A 59 8.22 1.75 -1.23
C LEU A 59 7.83 0.94 0.00
N SER A 60 8.78 0.33 0.71
CA SER A 60 8.49 -0.63 1.77
C SER A 60 7.83 -0.02 2.99
N ASP A 61 7.90 1.30 3.17
CA ASP A 61 7.23 2.01 4.26
C ASP A 61 5.90 2.65 3.82
N ILE A 62 5.50 2.49 2.55
CA ILE A 62 4.15 2.89 2.09
C ILE A 62 3.12 1.95 2.73
N GLY A 63 2.07 2.52 3.29
CA GLY A 63 0.96 1.78 3.88
C GLY A 63 1.21 1.30 5.29
N LYS A 64 2.44 1.40 5.79
CA LYS A 64 2.79 0.85 7.09
C LYS A 64 2.24 1.74 8.21
N THR A 65 1.36 1.16 9.01
CA THR A 65 0.70 1.82 10.14
C THR A 65 0.89 1.07 11.47
N ASP A 66 1.76 0.04 11.50
CA ASP A 66 1.94 -0.87 12.64
C ASP A 66 0.60 -1.47 13.11
N GLY A 67 -0.29 -1.76 12.15
CA GLY A 67 -1.64 -2.30 12.39
C GLY A 67 -2.64 -1.27 12.95
N ARG A 68 -2.34 0.03 12.88
CA ARG A 68 -3.28 1.12 13.17
C ARG A 68 -4.07 1.44 11.92
N LEU A 69 -5.31 0.98 11.88
CA LEU A 69 -6.16 1.20 10.71
C LEU A 69 -6.73 2.63 10.78
N PRO A 70 -6.34 3.52 9.86
CA PRO A 70 -6.41 4.97 10.08
C PRO A 70 -7.84 5.55 10.10
N VAL A 71 -8.82 4.89 9.47
CA VAL A 71 -10.21 5.36 9.43
C VAL A 71 -11.13 4.60 10.38
N THR A 72 -10.78 3.36 10.73
CA THR A 72 -11.57 2.57 11.69
C THR A 72 -11.36 3.01 13.14
N GLU A 73 -10.23 3.65 13.46
CA GLU A 73 -9.97 4.21 14.79
C GLU A 73 -10.41 5.69 14.94
N ALA A 74 -10.64 6.44 13.84
CA ALA A 74 -10.85 7.90 13.86
C ALA A 74 -12.31 8.38 13.63
N PHE A 75 -13.28 7.51 13.34
CA PHE A 75 -14.67 7.96 13.10
C PHE A 75 -15.48 8.09 14.41
N LEU A 76 -15.42 9.28 15.03
CA LEU A 76 -16.35 9.78 16.06
C LEU A 76 -17.52 10.55 15.41
N GLY A 77 -18.35 9.86 14.62
CA GLY A 77 -19.58 10.42 14.05
C GLY A 77 -20.81 9.93 14.81
N LYS A 78 -21.56 10.87 15.42
CA LYS A 78 -22.80 10.63 16.17
C LYS A 78 -23.89 9.95 15.31
N SER A 79 -23.84 8.64 15.13
CA SER A 79 -25.01 7.79 14.90
C SER A 79 -24.58 6.32 14.89
N ILE A 80 -24.93 5.58 15.95
CA ILE A 80 -25.08 4.11 15.99
C ILE A 80 -23.88 3.32 15.38
N ALA A 81 -22.68 3.49 15.93
CA ALA A 81 -21.54 2.63 15.62
C ALA A 81 -21.55 1.38 16.53
N ALA A 82 -22.44 0.44 16.25
CA ALA A 82 -22.39 -0.92 16.82
C ALA A 82 -21.46 -1.87 16.02
N TRP A 83 -20.80 -1.36 14.98
CA TRP A 83 -20.06 -2.19 14.02
C TRP A 83 -18.56 -2.15 14.33
N GLY A 84 -18.23 -2.88 15.39
CA GLY A 84 -16.89 -3.39 15.72
C GLY A 84 -15.85 -2.32 16.04
N THR A 85 -15.79 -1.88 17.31
CA THR A 85 -14.56 -1.32 17.86
C THR A 85 -13.42 -2.28 17.51
N PRO A 86 -12.35 -1.84 16.82
CA PRO A 86 -11.25 -2.72 16.50
C PRO A 86 -10.67 -3.29 17.82
N PRO A 87 -10.32 -4.59 17.86
CA PRO A 87 -9.62 -5.16 19.02
C PRO A 87 -8.37 -4.34 19.36
N PRO A 88 -7.83 -4.36 20.59
CA PRO A 88 -6.67 -3.55 20.97
C PRO A 88 -5.46 -3.68 20.03
N GLN A 89 -4.66 -2.62 19.93
CA GLN A 89 -3.44 -2.67 19.11
C GLN A 89 -2.51 -3.77 19.61
N GLY A 90 -1.96 -4.55 18.68
CA GLY A 90 -1.07 -5.67 19.01
C GLY A 90 -1.78 -6.94 19.48
N SER A 91 -3.12 -6.95 19.53
CA SER A 91 -3.88 -8.17 19.84
C SER A 91 -3.94 -9.10 18.62
N PRO A 92 -3.80 -10.44 18.82
CA PRO A 92 -3.93 -11.40 17.73
C PRO A 92 -5.35 -11.43 17.12
N GLU A 93 -6.36 -11.04 17.90
CA GLU A 93 -7.75 -10.93 17.43
C GLU A 93 -7.96 -9.80 16.41
N ARG A 94 -7.05 -8.82 16.37
CA ARG A 94 -7.14 -7.68 15.43
C ARG A 94 -6.97 -8.11 13.98
N GLU A 95 -6.05 -9.05 13.72
CA GLU A 95 -5.85 -9.61 12.39
C GLU A 95 -7.12 -10.33 11.93
N GLN A 96 -7.65 -11.26 12.74
CA GLN A 96 -8.87 -11.99 12.44
C GLN A 96 -10.07 -11.07 12.21
N TRP A 97 -10.20 -10.03 13.05
CA TRP A 97 -11.21 -9.00 12.88
C TRP A 97 -11.08 -8.30 11.52
N PHE A 98 -9.87 -7.87 11.14
CA PHE A 98 -9.64 -7.20 9.85
C PHE A 98 -9.95 -8.11 8.66
N LEU A 99 -9.49 -9.37 8.71
CA LEU A 99 -9.75 -10.36 7.67
C LEU A 99 -11.24 -10.65 7.48
N SER A 100 -12.03 -10.53 8.56
CA SER A 100 -13.49 -10.71 8.53
C SER A 100 -14.32 -9.45 8.23
N ASN A 101 -13.68 -8.27 8.17
CA ASN A 101 -14.37 -6.98 8.07
C ASN A 101 -14.10 -6.25 6.74
N GLU A 102 -15.01 -6.40 5.77
CA GLU A 102 -14.90 -5.79 4.44
C GLU A 102 -14.84 -4.25 4.48
N LEU A 103 -15.50 -3.62 5.46
CA LEU A 103 -15.45 -2.16 5.61
C LEU A 103 -14.06 -1.70 6.05
N ALA A 104 -13.45 -2.41 6.99
CA ALA A 104 -12.07 -2.15 7.41
C ALA A 104 -11.10 -2.31 6.23
N GLN A 105 -11.29 -3.33 5.40
CA GLN A 105 -10.50 -3.55 4.18
C GLN A 105 -10.72 -2.44 3.15
N THR A 106 -11.95 -1.96 2.97
CA THR A 106 -12.27 -0.84 2.07
C THR A 106 -11.55 0.43 2.50
N HIS A 107 -11.60 0.76 3.79
CA HIS A 107 -10.90 1.92 4.34
C HIS A 107 -9.37 1.77 4.23
N ALA A 108 -8.84 0.58 4.48
CA ALA A 108 -7.42 0.29 4.29
C ALA A 108 -6.96 0.53 2.84
N ARG A 109 -7.79 0.17 1.84
CA ARG A 109 -7.53 0.46 0.42
C ARG A 109 -7.60 1.96 0.13
N GLN A 110 -8.60 2.67 0.65
CA GLN A 110 -8.74 4.11 0.46
C GLN A 110 -7.54 4.88 1.02
N TYR A 111 -7.07 4.48 2.20
CA TYR A 111 -5.87 5.05 2.79
C TYR A 111 -4.64 4.82 1.91
N LEU A 112 -4.40 3.58 1.47
CA LEU A 112 -3.27 3.27 0.59
C LEU A 112 -3.34 4.07 -0.72
N MET A 113 -4.54 4.24 -1.29
CA MET A 113 -4.73 5.00 -2.51
C MET A 113 -4.38 6.49 -2.31
N ALA A 114 -4.81 7.07 -1.19
CA ALA A 114 -4.47 8.45 -0.83
C ALA A 114 -2.96 8.61 -0.60
N GLU A 115 -2.36 7.69 0.15
CA GLU A 115 -0.93 7.72 0.48
C GLU A 115 -0.04 7.57 -0.77
N VAL A 116 -0.42 6.73 -1.73
CA VAL A 116 0.29 6.63 -3.03
C VAL A 116 0.25 7.96 -3.79
N GLY A 117 -0.86 8.70 -3.73
CA GLY A 117 -0.98 10.03 -4.32
C GLY A 117 -0.14 11.08 -3.59
N GLU A 118 -0.14 11.06 -2.26
CA GLU A 118 0.59 12.01 -1.40
C GLU A 118 2.10 11.76 -1.43
N LYS A 119 2.53 10.50 -1.42
CA LYS A 119 3.95 10.10 -1.42
C LYS A 119 4.53 9.97 -2.83
N ARG A 120 4.11 10.84 -3.76
CA ARG A 120 4.64 10.88 -5.12
C ARG A 120 6.16 11.07 -5.17
N ASP A 121 6.72 11.82 -4.23
CA ASP A 121 8.18 12.03 -4.13
C ASP A 121 8.93 10.74 -3.76
N VAL A 122 8.33 9.87 -2.95
CA VAL A 122 8.91 8.56 -2.60
C VAL A 122 8.95 7.65 -3.83
N LEU A 123 7.89 7.69 -4.65
CA LEU A 123 7.82 6.96 -5.91
C LEU A 123 8.86 7.47 -6.90
N ALA A 124 9.01 8.80 -7.02
CA ALA A 124 10.04 9.40 -7.87
C ALA A 124 11.45 8.98 -7.45
N ARG A 125 11.73 9.00 -6.13
CA ARG A 125 13.03 8.55 -5.59
C ARG A 125 13.30 7.07 -5.87
N PHE A 126 12.29 6.21 -5.75
CA PHE A 126 12.43 4.80 -6.12
C PHE A 126 12.82 4.64 -7.60
N VAL A 127 12.19 5.41 -8.49
CA VAL A 127 12.50 5.41 -9.92
C VAL A 127 13.91 5.92 -10.18
N ASP A 128 14.33 7.00 -9.52
CA ASP A 128 15.69 7.54 -9.64
C ASP A 128 16.75 6.53 -9.20
N ASP A 129 16.56 5.91 -8.02
CA ASP A 129 17.43 4.87 -7.50
C ASP A 129 17.50 3.66 -8.46
N TRP A 130 16.39 3.31 -9.11
CA TRP A 130 16.36 2.24 -10.10
C TRP A 130 17.11 2.63 -11.38
N ILE A 131 16.88 3.83 -11.93
CA ILE A 131 17.58 4.34 -13.13
C ILE A 131 19.09 4.35 -12.88
N ALA A 132 19.53 4.84 -11.72
CA ALA A 132 20.95 4.88 -11.34
C ALA A 132 21.61 3.50 -11.28
N ARG A 133 20.84 2.43 -11.05
CA ARG A 133 21.34 1.04 -11.04
C ARG A 133 21.36 0.37 -12.41
N GLN A 134 20.71 0.98 -13.42
CA GLN A 134 20.71 0.47 -14.79
C GLN A 134 21.87 1.04 -15.64
N GLY A 135 22.52 2.11 -15.19
CA GLY A 135 23.72 2.70 -15.80
C GLY A 135 24.99 2.03 -15.32
#